data_AF-A0A2G7FPN7-F1
#
_entry.id   AF-A0A2G7FPN7-F1
#
_cell.length_a   1.000
_cell.length_b   1.000
_cell.length_c   1.000
_cell.angle_alpha   90.00
_cell.angle_beta   90.00
_cell.angle_gamma   90.00
#
_symmetry.space_group_name_H-M   'P 1'
#
loop_
_entity.id
_entity.type
_entity.pdbx_description
1 polymer ?
#
loop_
_entity_poly.entity_id
_entity_poly.type
_entity_poly.pdbx_seq_one_letter_code
_entity_poly.pdbx_strand_id
1 'polypeptide(L)'
;MRNKLTTCDIKFRRKALPKILKLFRQTPKHERAVFPGFLGLPSEIRLLIYQFAFSTTCDHILVTVERDRRASRPIINTDDINERPTRELRYTRTPSVPLLAALLQTNQQIYREALPVLYANTIFSTSSNPTSLMYLKDRLSEFAINNIRQVQLCPTSLLSESFIRERELLSWTVLCAEVADLPGLRQVWISYSSPEMLKNGTVEFHRGRYAKWLDLIQVKKFLVFDVFEGSADDREEYRERFREIIQDTGDTSGG
;
A
#
# COMPACT_ATOMS: atom_id res chain seq x y z
N MET A 1 -78.36 46.73 9.44
CA MET A 1 -77.36 47.68 9.97
C MET A 1 -76.05 47.46 9.22
N ARG A 2 -75.58 48.45 8.44
CA ARG A 2 -74.33 48.40 7.66
C ARG A 2 -73.30 49.31 8.33
N ASN A 3 -72.19 48.75 8.82
CA ASN A 3 -71.05 49.53 9.29
C ASN A 3 -70.13 49.83 8.10
N LYS A 4 -69.93 51.12 7.81
CA LYS A 4 -68.97 51.62 6.82
C LYS A 4 -67.59 51.73 7.48
N LEU A 5 -66.60 51.03 6.95
CA LEU A 5 -65.18 51.24 7.24
C LEU A 5 -64.65 52.36 6.34
N THR A 6 -64.26 53.48 6.94
CA THR A 6 -63.51 54.57 6.31
C THR A 6 -62.04 54.18 6.18
N THR A 7 -61.59 53.93 4.96
CA THR A 7 -60.16 53.81 4.62
C THR A 7 -59.54 55.20 4.48
N CYS A 8 -58.55 55.48 5.33
CA CYS A 8 -57.76 56.71 5.30
C CYS A 8 -56.62 56.53 4.27
N ASP A 9 -56.67 57.30 3.19
CA ASP A 9 -55.76 57.18 2.04
C ASP A 9 -54.50 58.03 2.28
N ILE A 10 -53.49 57.43 2.93
CA ILE A 10 -52.21 58.10 3.20
C ILE A 10 -51.33 58.05 1.94
N LYS A 11 -51.31 59.15 1.19
CA LYS A 11 -50.42 59.34 0.04
C LYS A 11 -48.96 59.45 0.48
N PHE A 12 -48.27 58.31 0.58
CA PHE A 12 -46.81 58.26 0.76
C PHE A 12 -46.09 58.84 -0.47
N ARG A 13 -45.42 59.99 -0.28
CA ARG A 13 -44.58 60.65 -1.29
C ARG A 13 -43.41 59.75 -1.72
N ARG A 14 -43.54 59.09 -2.87
CA ARG A 14 -42.57 58.18 -3.52
C ARG A 14 -41.21 58.80 -3.94
N LYS A 15 -40.85 60.01 -3.54
CA LYS A 15 -39.65 60.70 -4.05
C LYS A 15 -38.37 60.54 -3.22
N ALA A 16 -38.43 59.95 -2.01
CA ALA A 16 -37.26 59.81 -1.12
C ALA A 16 -36.64 58.39 -1.07
N LEU A 17 -37.39 57.36 -1.47
CA LEU A 17 -36.95 55.95 -1.43
C LEU A 17 -35.69 55.62 -2.29
N PRO A 18 -35.44 56.23 -3.46
CA PRO A 18 -34.30 55.84 -4.28
C PRO A 18 -32.94 56.19 -3.65
N LYS A 19 -32.88 57.23 -2.80
CA LYS A 19 -31.63 57.67 -2.16
C LYS A 19 -31.27 56.81 -0.95
N ILE A 20 -32.27 56.35 -0.20
CA ILE A 20 -32.06 55.48 0.97
C ILE A 20 -31.64 54.07 0.51
N LEU A 21 -32.23 53.54 -0.56
CA LEU A 21 -31.83 52.24 -1.12
C LEU A 21 -30.40 52.20 -1.68
N LYS A 22 -29.81 53.35 -2.05
CA LYS A 22 -28.41 53.42 -2.48
C LYS A 22 -27.41 53.31 -1.32
N LEU A 23 -27.79 53.68 -0.10
CA LEU A 23 -26.95 53.53 1.09
C LEU A 23 -26.87 52.07 1.55
N PHE A 24 -27.94 51.29 1.36
CA PHE A 24 -27.99 49.87 1.71
C PHE A 24 -27.56 48.90 0.59
N ARG A 25 -27.18 49.42 -0.59
CA ARG A 25 -26.61 48.65 -1.71
C ARG A 25 -25.08 48.74 -1.78
N GLN A 26 -24.41 49.05 -0.67
CA GLN A 26 -23.01 48.67 -0.56
C GLN A 26 -22.98 47.18 -0.23
N THR A 27 -23.06 46.33 -1.26
CA THR A 27 -22.58 44.96 -1.12
C THR A 27 -21.16 45.05 -0.60
N PRO A 28 -20.81 44.42 0.53
CA PRO A 28 -19.43 44.40 0.98
C PRO A 28 -18.60 43.92 -0.21
N LYS A 29 -17.58 44.70 -0.59
CA LYS A 29 -16.57 44.21 -1.52
C LYS A 29 -16.02 42.98 -0.83
N HIS A 30 -16.46 41.80 -1.27
CA HIS A 30 -15.78 40.57 -0.95
C HIS A 30 -14.39 40.73 -1.54
N GLU A 31 -13.46 41.27 -0.74
CA GLU A 31 -12.06 40.90 -0.86
C GLU A 31 -12.08 39.39 -0.85
N ARG A 32 -11.97 38.80 -2.04
CA ARG A 32 -11.80 37.36 -2.16
C ARG A 32 -10.55 37.09 -1.35
N ALA A 33 -10.72 36.51 -0.16
CA ALA A 33 -9.62 35.90 0.55
C ALA A 33 -8.99 34.95 -0.46
N VAL A 34 -7.83 35.35 -0.98
CA VAL A 34 -7.05 34.51 -1.89
C VAL A 34 -6.51 33.42 -0.98
N PHE A 35 -7.29 32.36 -0.83
CA PHE A 35 -6.80 31.17 -0.17
C PHE A 35 -5.55 30.74 -0.95
N PRO A 36 -4.41 30.55 -0.28
CA PRO A 36 -3.24 30.03 -0.96
C PRO A 36 -3.65 28.71 -1.61
N GLY A 37 -3.27 28.54 -2.89
CA GLY A 37 -3.46 27.27 -3.57
C GLY A 37 -2.80 26.14 -2.76
N PHE A 38 -3.21 24.90 -2.99
CA PHE A 38 -2.75 23.76 -2.18
C PHE A 38 -1.22 23.70 -1.96
N LEU A 39 -0.42 23.97 -2.99
CA LEU A 39 1.05 23.99 -2.89
C LEU A 39 1.62 25.19 -2.12
N GLY A 40 0.82 26.24 -1.88
CA GLY A 40 1.16 27.38 -1.04
C GLY A 40 0.91 27.16 0.46
N LEU A 41 0.31 26.04 0.85
CA LEU A 41 0.18 25.63 2.25
C LEU A 41 1.54 25.22 2.84
N PRO A 42 1.75 25.25 4.17
CA PRO A 42 2.93 24.64 4.79
C PRO A 42 3.00 23.12 4.53
N SER A 43 4.22 22.55 4.50
CA SER A 43 4.44 21.13 4.24
C SER A 43 3.71 20.22 5.22
N GLU A 44 3.62 20.62 6.48
CA GLU A 44 2.97 19.88 7.57
C GLU A 44 1.48 19.73 7.27
N ILE A 45 0.84 20.80 6.80
CA ILE A 45 -0.57 20.79 6.42
C ILE A 45 -0.80 19.92 5.19
N ARG A 46 0.07 20.00 4.18
CA ARG A 46 -0.02 19.13 3.00
C ARG A 46 0.14 17.65 3.37
N LEU A 47 1.07 17.32 4.28
CA LEU A 47 1.26 15.96 4.79
C LEU A 47 0.02 15.42 5.50
N LEU A 48 -0.63 16.22 6.34
CA LEU A 48 -1.91 15.85 6.97
C LEU A 48 -3.00 15.60 5.91
N ILE A 49 -3.06 16.42 4.86
CA ILE A 49 -3.99 16.23 3.75
C ILE A 49 -3.69 14.92 3.01
N TYR A 50 -2.43 14.59 2.72
CA TYR A 50 -2.09 13.31 2.09
C TYR A 50 -2.42 12.12 3.00
N GLN A 51 -2.15 12.22 4.30
CA GLN A 51 -2.51 11.18 5.27
C GLN A 51 -4.02 10.94 5.28
N PHE A 52 -4.81 12.01 5.25
CA PHE A 52 -6.26 11.90 5.13
C PHE A 52 -6.68 11.33 3.77
N ALA A 53 -6.10 11.80 2.66
CA ALA A 53 -6.46 11.36 1.31
C ALA A 53 -6.13 9.88 1.05
N PHE A 54 -5.06 9.37 1.66
CA PHE A 54 -4.69 7.96 1.60
C PHE A 54 -5.15 7.16 2.82
N SER A 55 -5.92 7.76 3.73
CA SER A 55 -6.46 7.04 4.86
C SER A 55 -7.37 5.93 4.35
N THR A 56 -7.10 4.72 4.79
CA THR A 56 -7.92 3.55 4.52
C THR A 56 -8.53 3.07 5.82
N THR A 57 -9.74 2.50 5.75
CA THR A 57 -10.37 1.84 6.90
C THR A 57 -9.63 0.57 7.34
N CYS A 58 -8.65 0.15 6.56
CA CYS A 58 -7.86 -1.05 6.79
C CYS A 58 -6.45 -0.67 7.19
N ASP A 59 -5.89 -1.46 8.10
CA ASP A 59 -4.58 -1.20 8.67
C ASP A 59 -3.50 -1.16 7.61
N HIS A 60 -3.53 -2.03 6.59
CA HIS A 60 -2.57 -2.03 5.49
C HIS A 60 -3.22 -2.36 4.15
N ILE A 61 -2.57 -1.94 3.06
CA ILE A 61 -2.93 -2.29 1.69
C ILE A 61 -1.92 -3.30 1.16
N LEU A 62 -2.36 -4.51 0.90
CA LEU A 62 -1.54 -5.52 0.25
C LEU A 62 -1.56 -5.29 -1.25
N VAL A 63 -0.38 -4.99 -1.84
CA VAL A 63 -0.18 -4.89 -3.28
C VAL A 63 0.54 -6.13 -3.74
N THR A 64 -0.20 -7.03 -4.37
CA THR A 64 0.37 -8.24 -4.95
C THR A 64 0.80 -7.98 -6.38
N VAL A 65 2.04 -8.32 -6.70
CA VAL A 65 2.58 -8.23 -8.05
C VAL A 65 2.65 -9.63 -8.66
N GLU A 66 1.75 -9.90 -9.60
CA GLU A 66 1.74 -11.14 -10.34
C GLU A 66 2.18 -10.91 -11.79
N ARG A 67 3.09 -11.76 -12.26
CA ARG A 67 3.46 -11.82 -13.67
C ARG A 67 2.52 -12.78 -14.37
N ASP A 68 1.85 -12.31 -15.43
CA ASP A 68 0.93 -13.16 -16.18
C ASP A 68 1.69 -14.36 -16.80
N ARG A 69 1.43 -15.56 -16.27
CA ARG A 69 2.05 -16.80 -16.74
C ARG A 69 1.54 -17.20 -18.13
N ARG A 70 0.34 -16.74 -18.55
CA ARG A 70 -0.26 -17.12 -19.83
C ARG A 70 0.36 -16.41 -21.02
N ALA A 71 0.88 -15.19 -20.83
CA ALA A 71 1.63 -14.46 -21.86
C ALA A 71 3.00 -15.08 -22.20
N SER A 72 3.42 -16.14 -21.49
CA SER A 72 4.75 -16.76 -21.65
C SER A 72 4.76 -17.95 -22.60
N ARG A 73 3.61 -18.45 -23.06
CA ARG A 73 3.56 -19.46 -24.12
C ARG A 73 3.36 -18.74 -25.44
N PRO A 74 4.33 -18.78 -26.38
CA PRO A 74 4.04 -18.35 -27.73
C PRO A 74 2.85 -19.18 -28.22
N ILE A 75 1.77 -18.50 -28.59
CA ILE A 75 0.69 -19.14 -29.33
C ILE A 75 1.33 -19.49 -30.67
N ILE A 76 1.52 -20.78 -30.94
CA ILE A 76 2.23 -21.29 -32.12
C ILE A 76 1.52 -20.92 -33.45
N ASN A 77 0.37 -20.23 -33.39
CA ASN A 77 -0.52 -19.95 -34.52
C ASN A 77 -0.55 -18.50 -34.99
N THR A 78 0.41 -17.65 -34.60
CA THR A 78 0.54 -16.30 -35.17
C THR A 78 1.83 -16.21 -35.98
N ASP A 79 1.69 -16.04 -37.29
CA ASP A 79 2.78 -15.91 -38.29
C ASP A 79 3.69 -14.67 -38.08
N ASP A 80 3.52 -13.93 -36.98
CA ASP A 80 4.33 -12.76 -36.66
C ASP A 80 5.47 -13.13 -35.72
N ILE A 81 6.62 -13.46 -36.32
CA ILE A 81 7.86 -13.88 -35.62
C ILE A 81 8.44 -12.76 -34.73
N ASN A 82 7.93 -11.53 -34.81
CA ASN A 82 8.51 -10.36 -34.13
C ASN A 82 7.71 -9.81 -32.94
N GLU A 83 6.49 -10.26 -32.67
CA GLU A 83 5.74 -9.82 -31.49
C GLU A 83 6.19 -10.59 -30.24
N ARG A 84 7.23 -10.09 -29.57
CA ARG A 84 7.51 -10.51 -28.19
C ARG A 84 6.31 -10.10 -27.33
N PRO A 85 5.59 -11.03 -26.67
CA PRO A 85 4.47 -10.67 -25.82
C PRO A 85 4.95 -9.71 -24.73
N THR A 86 4.35 -8.52 -24.69
CA THR A 86 4.58 -7.52 -23.64
C THR A 86 4.22 -8.16 -22.32
N ARG A 87 5.23 -8.39 -21.47
CA ARG A 87 5.05 -9.01 -20.16
C ARG A 87 4.30 -8.02 -19.27
N GLU A 88 3.01 -8.27 -19.05
CA GLU A 88 2.18 -7.43 -18.19
C GLU A 88 2.31 -7.82 -16.72
N LEU A 89 2.43 -6.81 -15.86
CA LEU A 89 2.29 -6.95 -14.42
C LEU A 89 0.82 -6.73 -14.05
N ARG A 90 0.28 -7.68 -13.30
CA ARG A 90 -1.01 -7.54 -12.64
C ARG A 90 -0.77 -7.10 -11.21
N TYR A 91 -1.47 -6.03 -10.83
CA TYR A 91 -1.48 -5.51 -9.47
C TYR A 91 -2.84 -5.78 -8.86
N THR A 92 -2.90 -6.66 -7.87
CA THR A 92 -4.11 -6.84 -7.07
C THR A 92 -3.93 -6.15 -5.74
N ARG A 93 -5.03 -5.54 -5.25
CA ARG A 93 -5.06 -4.83 -3.98
C ARG A 93 -6.03 -5.52 -3.05
N THR A 94 -5.57 -5.83 -1.85
CA THR A 94 -6.40 -6.36 -0.79
C THR A 94 -6.23 -5.48 0.44
N PRO A 95 -7.27 -4.77 0.90
CA PRO A 95 -8.63 -4.72 0.32
C PRO A 95 -8.68 -3.93 -1.00
N SER A 96 -9.74 -4.14 -1.79
CA SER A 96 -9.99 -3.40 -3.03
C SER A 96 -10.45 -1.96 -2.74
N VAL A 97 -9.54 -1.14 -2.24
CA VAL A 97 -9.77 0.27 -1.94
C VAL A 97 -9.33 1.13 -3.12
N PRO A 98 -10.13 2.13 -3.54
CA PRO A 98 -9.70 3.07 -4.56
C PRO A 98 -8.53 3.91 -4.04
N LEU A 99 -7.31 3.59 -4.50
CA LEU A 99 -6.16 4.48 -4.33
C LEU A 99 -6.29 5.67 -5.25
N LEU A 100 -6.15 6.87 -4.70
CA LEU A 100 -6.04 8.12 -5.44
C LEU A 100 -4.66 8.25 -6.13
N ALA A 101 -4.25 7.23 -6.89
CA ALA A 101 -2.97 7.20 -7.60
C ALA A 101 -2.85 8.35 -8.61
N ALA A 102 -3.98 8.86 -9.12
CA ALA A 102 -4.02 10.06 -9.95
C ALA A 102 -3.43 11.29 -9.23
N LEU A 103 -3.57 11.37 -7.90
CA LEU A 103 -2.97 12.45 -7.11
C LEU A 103 -1.44 12.46 -7.24
N LEU A 104 -0.81 11.29 -7.23
CA LEU A 104 0.64 11.15 -7.41
C LEU A 104 1.14 11.59 -8.79
N GLN A 105 0.25 11.60 -9.80
CA GLN A 105 0.59 11.97 -11.17
C GLN A 105 0.40 13.48 -11.45
N THR A 106 -0.22 14.22 -10.53
CA THR A 106 -0.56 15.64 -10.74
C THR A 106 0.66 16.56 -10.81
N ASN A 107 1.66 16.35 -9.94
CA ASN A 107 2.82 17.21 -9.82
C ASN A 107 3.99 16.50 -9.13
N GLN A 108 5.23 16.85 -9.49
CA GLN A 108 6.44 16.24 -8.91
C GLN A 108 6.61 16.51 -7.41
N GLN A 109 6.22 17.70 -6.92
CA GLN A 109 6.25 18.02 -5.50
C GLN A 109 5.24 17.14 -4.74
N ILE A 110 4.02 17.02 -5.27
CA ILE A 110 2.98 16.14 -4.71
C ILE A 110 3.50 14.71 -4.69
N TYR A 111 4.06 14.22 -5.79
CA TYR A 111 4.65 12.89 -5.86
C TYR A 111 5.69 12.65 -4.74
N ARG A 112 6.62 13.57 -4.53
CA ARG A 112 7.69 13.44 -3.52
C ARG A 112 7.17 13.46 -2.08
N GLU A 113 6.14 14.25 -1.79
CA GLU A 113 5.58 14.36 -0.45
C GLU A 113 4.56 13.25 -0.14
N ALA A 114 3.76 12.86 -1.14
CA ALA A 114 2.62 11.97 -1.01
C ALA A 114 3.00 10.49 -1.12
N LEU A 115 3.99 10.14 -1.96
CA LEU A 115 4.40 8.75 -2.16
C LEU A 115 4.88 8.07 -0.87
N PRO A 116 5.73 8.69 -0.03
CA PRO A 116 6.15 8.08 1.24
C PRO A 116 4.97 7.83 2.19
N VAL A 117 3.96 8.70 2.16
CA VAL A 117 2.73 8.55 2.98
C VAL A 117 1.93 7.34 2.50
N LEU A 118 1.74 7.18 1.19
CA LEU A 118 1.07 6.02 0.63
C LEU A 118 1.84 4.71 0.93
N TYR A 119 3.16 4.72 0.70
CA TYR A 119 3.99 3.52 0.88
C TYR A 119 4.19 3.15 2.35
N ALA A 120 4.02 4.09 3.27
CA ALA A 120 4.02 3.79 4.70
C ALA A 120 2.96 2.75 5.07
N ASN A 121 1.84 2.72 4.35
CA ASN A 121 0.75 1.78 4.60
C ASN A 121 0.58 0.66 3.57
N THR A 122 1.56 0.52 2.68
CA THR A 122 1.50 -0.45 1.59
C THR A 122 2.47 -1.60 1.84
N ILE A 123 1.97 -2.83 1.78
CA ILE A 123 2.77 -4.05 1.84
C ILE A 123 2.89 -4.59 0.43
N PHE A 124 4.12 -4.69 -0.08
CA PHE A 124 4.37 -5.27 -1.40
C PHE A 124 4.56 -6.78 -1.29
N SER A 125 3.76 -7.56 -2.01
CA SER A 125 3.77 -9.02 -1.96
C SER A 125 4.08 -9.63 -3.32
N THR A 126 4.83 -10.72 -3.31
CA THR A 126 5.10 -11.54 -4.49
C THR A 126 4.40 -12.88 -4.33
N SER A 127 3.14 -12.96 -4.74
CA SER A 127 2.20 -14.05 -4.43
C SER A 127 2.62 -15.48 -4.76
N SER A 128 3.72 -15.69 -5.49
CA SER A 128 4.21 -17.04 -5.84
C SER A 128 5.48 -17.04 -6.70
N ASN A 129 5.94 -15.87 -7.17
CA ASN A 129 7.06 -15.77 -8.09
C ASN A 129 8.10 -14.76 -7.57
N PRO A 130 9.29 -15.21 -7.15
CA PRO A 130 10.35 -14.32 -6.68
C PRO A 130 10.77 -13.29 -7.73
N THR A 131 10.65 -13.64 -9.03
CA THR A 131 11.01 -12.73 -10.14
C THR A 131 10.05 -11.56 -10.28
N SER A 132 8.86 -11.61 -9.67
CA SER A 132 7.93 -10.47 -9.66
C SER A 132 8.51 -9.27 -8.92
N LEU A 133 9.30 -9.48 -7.85
CA LEU A 133 9.90 -8.37 -7.10
C LEU A 133 10.99 -7.69 -7.93
N MET A 134 11.87 -8.46 -8.56
CA MET A 134 12.91 -7.93 -9.44
C MET A 134 12.29 -7.12 -10.58
N TYR A 135 11.23 -7.66 -11.19
CA TYR A 135 10.53 -6.98 -12.27
C TYR A 135 9.79 -5.71 -11.81
N LEU A 136 9.31 -5.69 -10.56
CA LEU A 136 8.77 -4.48 -9.94
C LEU A 136 9.89 -3.44 -9.74
N LYS A 137 11.04 -3.83 -9.18
CA LYS A 137 12.20 -2.95 -8.97
C LYS A 137 12.64 -2.30 -10.28
N ASP A 138 12.75 -3.07 -11.37
CA ASP A 138 13.16 -2.57 -12.68
C ASP A 138 12.21 -1.51 -13.28
N ARG A 139 10.95 -1.47 -12.83
CA ARG A 139 9.93 -0.53 -13.33
C ARG A 139 9.67 0.65 -12.40
N LEU A 140 10.17 0.59 -11.16
CA LEU A 140 10.01 1.67 -10.20
C LEU A 140 11.16 2.67 -10.31
N SER A 141 10.86 3.94 -10.06
CA SER A 141 11.92 4.94 -9.89
C SER A 141 12.75 4.62 -8.66
N GLU A 142 14.02 5.03 -8.66
CA GLU A 142 14.90 4.91 -7.49
C GLU A 142 14.24 5.52 -6.24
N PHE A 143 13.58 6.67 -6.39
CA PHE A 143 12.83 7.31 -5.30
C PHE A 143 11.70 6.42 -4.75
N ALA A 144 10.96 5.73 -5.61
CA ALA A 144 9.90 4.81 -5.16
C ALA A 144 10.48 3.59 -4.45
N ILE A 145 11.55 2.99 -4.99
CA ILE A 145 12.25 1.85 -4.36
C ILE A 145 12.74 2.23 -2.96
N ASN A 146 13.33 3.41 -2.82
CA ASN A 146 13.83 3.92 -1.54
C ASN A 146 12.73 4.19 -0.50
N ASN A 147 11.46 4.23 -0.92
CA ASN A 147 10.32 4.40 -0.04
C ASN A 147 9.55 3.11 0.22
N ILE A 148 9.94 1.97 -0.34
CA ILE A 148 9.35 0.66 -0.01
C ILE A 148 9.76 0.30 1.42
N ARG A 149 8.80 0.29 2.35
CA ARG A 149 9.05 0.04 3.78
C ARG A 149 8.65 -1.36 4.23
N GLN A 150 7.69 -1.96 3.53
CA GLN A 150 7.09 -3.22 3.95
C GLN A 150 6.98 -4.19 2.78
N VAL A 151 7.47 -5.40 2.98
CA VAL A 151 7.39 -6.49 1.98
C VAL A 151 6.79 -7.72 2.64
N GLN A 152 5.95 -8.45 1.92
CA GLN A 152 5.46 -9.76 2.32
C GLN A 152 6.12 -10.86 1.50
N LEU A 153 6.64 -11.88 2.20
CA LEU A 153 7.24 -13.07 1.63
C LEU A 153 6.42 -14.30 2.03
N CYS A 154 6.37 -15.29 1.15
CA CYS A 154 5.56 -16.50 1.35
C CYS A 154 6.45 -17.73 1.13
N PRO A 155 6.87 -18.44 2.20
CA PRO A 155 7.72 -19.62 2.08
C PRO A 155 6.96 -20.89 1.70
N THR A 156 5.64 -20.84 1.46
CA THR A 156 4.76 -21.99 1.21
C THR A 156 5.33 -23.00 0.21
N SER A 157 5.99 -22.58 -0.87
CA SER A 157 6.60 -23.49 -1.85
C SER A 157 7.77 -24.31 -1.29
N LEU A 158 8.48 -23.79 -0.28
CA LEU A 158 9.58 -24.49 0.40
C LEU A 158 9.11 -25.48 1.46
N LEU A 159 7.83 -25.51 1.79
CA LEU A 159 7.29 -26.33 2.89
C LEU A 159 6.60 -27.60 2.38
N SER A 160 6.49 -27.79 1.06
CA SER A 160 5.97 -29.02 0.47
C SER A 160 6.91 -30.20 0.76
N GLU A 161 6.34 -31.33 1.21
CA GLU A 161 7.08 -32.57 1.47
C GLU A 161 7.62 -33.24 0.19
N SER A 162 7.06 -32.89 -0.98
CA SER A 162 7.60 -33.32 -2.27
C SER A 162 9.00 -32.72 -2.49
N PHE A 163 9.95 -33.50 -3.04
CA PHE A 163 11.31 -33.06 -3.36
C PHE A 163 11.39 -31.58 -3.76
N ILE A 164 11.91 -30.75 -2.85
CA ILE A 164 12.11 -29.35 -3.14
C ILE A 164 13.07 -29.27 -4.30
N ARG A 165 12.66 -28.55 -5.34
CA ARG A 165 13.55 -28.30 -6.46
C ARG A 165 14.61 -27.35 -5.92
N GLU A 166 15.90 -27.66 -6.05
CA GLU A 166 17.00 -26.75 -5.68
C GLU A 166 16.78 -25.32 -6.22
N ARG A 167 16.12 -25.23 -7.39
CA ARG A 167 15.63 -23.99 -7.98
C ARG A 167 14.79 -23.12 -7.05
N GLU A 168 13.89 -23.69 -6.25
CA GLU A 168 13.02 -22.97 -5.31
C GLU A 168 13.81 -22.43 -4.12
N LEU A 169 14.78 -23.20 -3.61
CA LEU A 169 15.70 -22.73 -2.58
C LEU A 169 16.56 -21.57 -3.10
N LEU A 170 17.17 -21.71 -4.28
CA LEU A 170 17.92 -20.62 -4.92
C LEU A 170 17.06 -19.40 -5.17
N SER A 171 15.84 -19.61 -5.66
CA SER A 171 14.84 -18.56 -5.86
C SER A 171 14.53 -17.79 -4.58
N TRP A 172 14.41 -18.49 -3.47
CA TRP A 172 14.19 -17.89 -2.16
C TRP A 172 15.41 -17.14 -1.65
N THR A 173 16.61 -17.72 -1.77
CA THR A 173 17.86 -17.04 -1.40
C THR A 173 18.03 -15.73 -2.15
N VAL A 174 17.84 -15.74 -3.48
CA VAL A 174 17.90 -14.54 -4.31
C VAL A 174 16.85 -13.54 -3.88
N LEU A 175 15.61 -13.97 -3.63
CA LEU A 175 14.55 -13.09 -3.17
C LEU A 175 14.91 -12.42 -1.83
N CYS A 176 15.44 -13.16 -0.87
CA CYS A 176 15.85 -12.61 0.42
C CYS A 176 16.97 -11.58 0.27
N ALA A 177 17.97 -11.84 -0.58
CA ALA A 177 19.04 -10.88 -0.87
C ALA A 177 18.48 -9.60 -1.53
N GLU A 178 17.62 -9.74 -2.52
CA GLU A 178 16.99 -8.61 -3.22
C GLU A 178 16.12 -7.74 -2.32
N VAL A 179 15.50 -8.35 -1.30
CA VAL A 179 14.72 -7.67 -0.27
C VAL A 179 15.64 -7.00 0.75
N ALA A 180 16.72 -7.67 1.17
CA ALA A 180 17.71 -7.09 2.08
C ALA A 180 18.36 -5.82 1.49
N ASP A 181 18.52 -5.78 0.16
CA ASP A 181 19.06 -4.63 -0.58
C ASP A 181 18.08 -3.45 -0.73
N LEU A 182 16.84 -3.54 -0.21
CA LEU A 182 15.90 -2.42 -0.25
C LEU A 182 16.26 -1.39 0.85
N PRO A 183 16.73 -0.18 0.50
CA PRO A 183 17.27 0.76 1.48
C PRO A 183 16.20 1.38 2.39
N GLY A 184 14.96 1.41 1.92
CA GLY A 184 13.81 1.92 2.67
C GLY A 184 13.16 0.89 3.60
N LEU A 185 13.58 -0.38 3.54
CA LEU A 185 12.87 -1.49 4.17
C LEU A 185 12.92 -1.37 5.70
N ARG A 186 11.77 -1.54 6.34
CA ARG A 186 11.61 -1.47 7.80
C ARG A 186 11.04 -2.76 8.38
N GLN A 187 10.21 -3.46 7.62
CA GLN A 187 9.44 -4.59 8.10
C GLN A 187 9.28 -5.63 6.97
N VAL A 188 9.34 -6.91 7.36
CA VAL A 188 8.99 -8.02 6.49
C VAL A 188 7.90 -8.86 7.14
N TRP A 189 6.87 -9.16 6.36
CA TRP A 189 5.77 -10.01 6.75
C TRP A 189 5.98 -11.39 6.14
N ILE A 190 6.00 -12.44 6.96
CA ILE A 190 6.07 -13.83 6.50
C ILE A 190 4.66 -14.38 6.52
N SER A 191 4.09 -14.58 5.33
CA SER A 191 2.74 -15.12 5.17
C SER A 191 2.76 -16.63 5.04
N TYR A 192 1.88 -17.30 5.76
CA TYR A 192 1.55 -18.71 5.56
C TYR A 192 0.12 -18.82 5.10
N SER A 193 -0.14 -19.74 4.17
CA SER A 193 -1.51 -20.00 3.72
C SER A 193 -2.37 -20.57 4.83
N SER A 194 -1.77 -21.35 5.73
CA SER A 194 -2.47 -21.89 6.90
C SER A 194 -1.53 -22.07 8.11
N PRO A 195 -2.05 -22.06 9.35
CA PRO A 195 -1.24 -22.21 10.56
C PRO A 195 -0.59 -23.59 10.71
N GLU A 196 -1.20 -24.62 10.13
CA GLU A 196 -0.69 -25.99 10.13
C GLU A 196 0.66 -26.06 9.42
N MET A 197 0.91 -25.24 8.40
CA MET A 197 2.20 -25.22 7.70
C MET A 197 3.37 -24.83 8.63
N LEU A 198 3.11 -23.99 9.64
CA LEU A 198 4.11 -23.61 10.64
C LEU A 198 4.26 -24.70 11.72
N LYS A 199 3.15 -25.36 12.09
CA LYS A 199 3.13 -26.46 13.06
C LYS A 199 3.78 -27.74 12.52
N ASN A 200 3.62 -28.01 11.23
CA ASN A 200 4.18 -29.18 10.57
C ASN A 200 5.69 -29.03 10.41
N GLY A 201 6.45 -30.07 10.77
CA GLY A 201 7.91 -30.07 10.73
C GLY A 201 8.57 -29.48 11.99
N THR A 202 9.85 -29.79 12.18
CA THR A 202 10.63 -29.30 13.32
C THR A 202 11.15 -27.88 13.08
N VAL A 203 11.68 -27.23 14.12
CA VAL A 203 12.31 -25.90 14.00
C VAL A 203 13.50 -25.96 13.03
N GLU A 204 14.31 -27.01 13.10
CA GLU A 204 15.47 -27.24 12.24
C GLU A 204 15.05 -27.42 10.78
N PHE A 205 13.91 -28.07 10.54
CA PHE A 205 13.34 -28.19 9.21
C PHE A 205 13.05 -26.81 8.62
N HIS A 206 12.29 -25.97 9.31
CA HIS A 206 11.95 -24.62 8.83
C HIS A 206 13.20 -23.75 8.62
N ARG A 207 14.15 -23.83 9.56
CA ARG A 207 15.43 -23.12 9.49
C ARG A 207 16.26 -23.50 8.28
N GLY A 208 16.45 -24.81 8.06
CA GLY A 208 17.23 -25.33 6.95
C GLY A 208 16.64 -24.97 5.58
N ARG A 209 15.31 -24.85 5.51
CA ARG A 209 14.57 -24.58 4.27
C ARG A 209 14.56 -23.10 3.90
N TYR A 210 14.14 -22.22 4.80
CA TYR A 210 13.92 -20.81 4.45
C TYR A 210 14.43 -19.82 5.50
N ALA A 211 14.38 -20.16 6.80
CA ALA A 211 14.60 -19.17 7.84
C ALA A 211 16.04 -18.64 7.88
N LYS A 212 17.04 -19.50 7.62
CA LYS A 212 18.46 -19.08 7.54
C LYS A 212 18.72 -17.94 6.54
N TRP A 213 17.90 -17.85 5.50
CA TRP A 213 18.04 -16.80 4.48
C TRP A 213 17.30 -15.52 4.87
N LEU A 214 16.32 -15.61 5.77
CA LEU A 214 15.67 -14.43 6.35
C LEU A 214 16.62 -13.65 7.26
N ASP A 215 17.69 -14.27 7.77
CA ASP A 215 18.72 -13.62 8.57
C ASP A 215 19.50 -12.57 7.78
N LEU A 216 19.57 -12.71 6.45
CA LEU A 216 20.10 -11.67 5.55
C LEU A 216 19.31 -10.36 5.66
N ILE A 217 18.02 -10.45 6.00
CA ILE A 217 17.13 -9.32 6.11
C ILE A 217 17.12 -8.82 7.57
N GLN A 218 17.94 -7.82 7.86
CA GLN A 218 18.13 -7.25 9.20
C GLN A 218 17.03 -6.26 9.62
N VAL A 219 15.78 -6.64 9.40
CA VAL A 219 14.59 -5.84 9.76
C VAL A 219 13.61 -6.65 10.59
N LYS A 220 12.60 -5.98 11.16
CA LYS A 220 11.56 -6.63 11.96
C LYS A 220 10.75 -7.60 11.10
N LYS A 221 10.58 -8.83 11.59
CA LYS A 221 9.83 -9.90 10.91
C LYS A 221 8.51 -10.13 11.64
N PHE A 222 7.41 -10.20 10.90
CA PHE A 222 6.07 -10.41 11.44
C PHE A 222 5.43 -11.64 10.81
N LEU A 223 4.74 -12.44 11.62
CA LEU A 223 3.99 -13.60 11.16
C LEU A 223 2.57 -13.19 10.75
N VAL A 224 2.13 -13.64 9.58
CA VAL A 224 0.76 -13.47 9.06
C VAL A 224 0.25 -14.78 8.50
N PHE A 225 -1.06 -14.98 8.63
CA PHE A 225 -1.77 -16.09 8.02
C PHE A 225 -2.81 -15.54 7.05
N ASP A 226 -2.88 -16.12 5.85
CA ASP A 226 -3.89 -15.73 4.85
C ASP A 226 -5.29 -16.13 5.33
N VAL A 227 -5.40 -17.29 5.99
CA VAL A 227 -6.62 -17.79 6.64
C VAL A 227 -6.27 -18.18 8.08
N PHE A 228 -7.00 -17.65 9.05
CA PHE A 228 -6.82 -17.95 10.47
C PHE A 228 -8.16 -18.04 11.19
N GLU A 229 -8.49 -19.23 11.69
CA GLU A 229 -9.75 -19.51 12.41
C GLU A 229 -9.53 -19.76 13.92
N GLY A 230 -8.31 -19.56 14.42
CA GLY A 230 -7.94 -19.80 15.82
C GLY A 230 -8.26 -18.65 16.79
N SER A 231 -8.02 -18.92 18.07
CA SER A 231 -8.12 -17.95 19.16
C SER A 231 -6.91 -16.98 19.20
N ALA A 232 -6.97 -15.98 20.08
CA ALA A 232 -5.83 -15.09 20.33
C ALA A 232 -4.64 -15.84 20.97
N ASP A 233 -4.92 -16.84 21.81
CA ASP A 233 -3.90 -17.65 22.47
C ASP A 233 -3.17 -18.54 21.46
N ASP A 234 -3.92 -19.15 20.54
CA ASP A 234 -3.33 -19.93 19.42
C ASP A 234 -2.39 -19.04 18.61
N ARG A 235 -2.81 -17.79 18.33
CA ARG A 235 -2.00 -16.83 17.57
C ARG A 235 -0.68 -16.53 18.27
N GLU A 236 -0.67 -16.44 19.59
CA GLU A 236 0.56 -16.19 20.35
C GLU A 236 1.45 -17.43 20.39
N GLU A 237 0.88 -18.64 20.51
CA GLU A 237 1.62 -19.91 20.36
C GLU A 237 2.37 -19.96 19.02
N TYR A 238 1.69 -19.63 17.92
CA TYR A 238 2.33 -19.59 16.60
C TYR A 238 3.41 -18.51 16.49
N ARG A 239 3.24 -17.36 17.16
CA ARG A 239 4.25 -16.29 17.18
C ARG A 239 5.49 -16.70 17.96
N GLU A 240 5.35 -17.37 19.09
CA GLU A 240 6.47 -17.92 19.85
C GLU A 240 7.23 -18.94 19.00
N ARG A 241 6.52 -19.89 18.38
CA ARG A 241 7.14 -20.87 17.47
C ARG A 241 7.85 -20.21 16.29
N PHE A 242 7.25 -19.18 15.68
CA PHE A 242 7.89 -18.44 14.61
C PHE A 242 9.15 -17.72 15.11
N ARG A 243 9.12 -17.15 16.32
CA ARG A 243 10.30 -16.55 16.96
C ARG A 243 11.41 -17.58 17.17
N GLU A 244 11.09 -18.78 17.64
CA GLU A 244 12.06 -19.88 17.74
C GLU A 244 12.65 -20.23 16.36
N ILE A 245 11.84 -20.29 15.31
CA ILE A 245 12.32 -20.60 13.96
C ILE A 245 13.30 -19.55 13.43
N ILE A 246 13.00 -18.26 13.60
CA ILE A 246 13.84 -17.16 13.09
C ILE A 246 14.99 -16.77 14.02
N GLN A 247 15.03 -17.27 15.25
CA GLN A 247 16.10 -16.94 16.19
C GLN A 247 17.43 -17.51 15.68
N ASP A 248 18.43 -16.64 15.67
CA ASP A 248 19.79 -17.00 15.28
C ASP A 248 20.38 -17.96 16.33
N THR A 249 20.92 -19.09 15.89
CA THR A 249 21.73 -20.00 16.74
C THR A 249 23.23 -19.75 16.59
N GLY A 250 23.61 -18.58 16.07
CA GLY A 250 24.99 -18.15 15.84
C GLY A 250 25.92 -18.03 17.06
N ASP A 251 25.71 -18.80 18.13
CA ASP A 251 26.60 -18.88 19.31
C ASP A 251 26.90 -20.33 19.77
N THR A 252 27.00 -21.31 18.85
CA THR A 252 27.53 -22.65 19.19
C THR A 252 28.44 -23.28 18.12
N SER A 253 29.28 -22.50 17.44
CA SER A 253 30.48 -23.05 16.79
C SER A 253 31.68 -22.10 16.88
N GLY A 254 32.10 -21.82 18.11
CA GLY A 254 33.51 -21.56 18.41
C GLY A 254 34.14 -22.88 18.85
N GLY A 255 34.97 -23.46 17.99
CA GLY A 255 35.74 -24.69 18.24
C GLY A 255 36.74 -24.90 17.13
#